data_AF-A0A932NEY6-F1
#
_entry.id   AF-A0A932NEY6-F1
#
_cell.length_a   1.000
_cell.length_b   1.000
_cell.length_c   1.000
_cell.angle_alpha   90.00
_cell.angle_beta   90.00
_cell.angle_gamma   90.00
#
_symmetry.space_group_name_H-M   'P 1'
#
loop_
_entity.id
_entity.type
_entity.pdbx_description
1 polymer ?
#
loop_
_entity_poly.entity_id
_entity_poly.type
_entity_poly.pdbx_seq_one_letter_code
_entity_poly.pdbx_strand_id
1 'polypeptide(L)'
;EMQLEVSNVDFSKTVQVGNATVPSIVTRQIQTAVEIKSGETLVIGGLKSSSKNVSKTKVPFLGSIPVLGLLFTTTSVIEEQKSLFLFITMEIVK
;
A
#
# COMPACT_ATOMS: atom_id res chain seq x y z
N GLU A 1 -25.98 1.84 2.54
CA GLU A 1 -24.62 1.47 2.10
C GLU A 1 -23.72 2.69 2.21
N MET A 2 -22.48 2.53 2.67
CA MET A 2 -21.50 3.62 2.73
C MET A 2 -20.49 3.47 1.60
N GLN A 3 -20.20 4.59 0.95
CA GLN A 3 -19.13 4.72 -0.05
C GLN A 3 -18.19 5.82 0.40
N LEU A 4 -16.90 5.49 0.51
CA LEU A 4 -15.85 6.43 0.84
C LEU A 4 -14.81 6.42 -0.27
N GLU A 5 -14.37 7.60 -0.67
CA GLU A 5 -13.34 7.78 -1.67
C GLU A 5 -12.31 8.78 -1.15
N VAL A 6 -11.02 8.43 -1.25
CA VAL A 6 -9.93 9.40 -1.11
C VAL A 6 -9.07 9.34 -2.37
N SER A 7 -8.80 10.50 -2.94
CA SER A 7 -7.99 10.64 -4.14
C SER A 7 -6.77 11.49 -3.84
N ASN A 8 -5.59 11.03 -4.25
CA ASN A 8 -4.34 11.78 -4.14
C ASN A 8 -3.61 11.78 -5.47
N VAL A 9 -3.01 12.93 -5.81
CA VAL A 9 -2.11 13.04 -6.95
C VAL A 9 -0.76 12.40 -6.58
N ASP A 10 -0.34 11.41 -7.36
CA ASP A 10 0.92 10.68 -7.18
C ASP A 10 1.95 11.15 -8.22
N PHE A 11 2.87 11.98 -7.78
CA PHE A 11 3.97 12.51 -8.60
C PHE A 11 5.11 11.48 -8.83
N SER A 12 5.11 10.34 -8.13
CA SER A 12 6.10 9.28 -8.34
C SER A 12 5.80 8.41 -9.55
N LYS A 13 4.54 8.41 -10.01
CA LYS A 13 4.08 7.72 -11.21
C LYS A 13 3.54 8.75 -12.20
N THR A 14 4.38 9.17 -13.14
CA THR A 14 3.99 10.11 -14.19
C THR A 14 3.94 9.42 -15.54
N VAL A 15 3.05 9.88 -16.41
CA VAL A 15 2.96 9.48 -17.81
C VAL A 15 3.25 10.71 -18.66
N GLN A 16 4.16 10.58 -19.62
CA GLN A 16 4.34 11.62 -20.63
C GLN A 16 3.31 11.46 -21.74
N VAL A 17 2.56 12.53 -22.00
CA VAL A 17 1.67 12.65 -23.16
C VAL A 17 2.19 13.80 -24.01
N GLY A 18 2.94 13.48 -25.07
CA GLY A 18 3.68 14.48 -25.84
C GLY A 18 4.76 15.15 -24.97
N ASN A 19 4.73 16.49 -24.90
CA ASN A 19 5.67 17.29 -24.10
C ASN A 19 5.19 17.57 -22.66
N ALA A 20 4.04 17.03 -22.25
CA ALA A 20 3.47 17.26 -20.93
C ALA A 20 3.67 16.05 -20.01
N THR A 21 4.13 16.30 -18.79
CA THR A 21 4.21 15.30 -17.71
C THR A 21 2.92 15.32 -16.91
N VAL A 22 2.16 14.24 -16.96
CA VAL A 22 0.89 14.11 -16.22
C VAL A 22 1.09 13.16 -15.05
N PRO A 23 0.90 13.60 -13.79
CA PRO A 23 0.96 12.70 -12.63
C PRO A 23 -0.27 11.79 -12.60
N SER A 24 -0.07 10.56 -12.14
CA SER A 24 -1.16 9.60 -11.92
C SER A 24 -1.99 10.03 -10.73
N ILE A 25 -3.29 9.72 -10.78
CA ILE A 25 -4.17 9.85 -9.62
C ILE A 25 -4.31 8.47 -8.99
N VAL A 26 -4.06 8.37 -7.68
CA VAL A 26 -4.29 7.16 -6.90
C VAL A 26 -5.55 7.38 -6.08
N THR A 27 -6.60 6.66 -6.46
CA THR A 27 -7.88 6.66 -5.75
C THR A 27 -7.99 5.43 -4.87
N ARG A 28 -8.37 5.60 -3.60
CA ARG A 28 -8.72 4.51 -2.68
C ARG A 28 -10.22 4.59 -2.39
N GLN A 29 -10.94 3.52 -2.73
CA GLN A 29 -12.38 3.43 -2.52
C GLN A 29 -12.71 2.31 -1.54
N ILE A 30 -13.66 2.55 -0.64
CA ILE A 30 -14.19 1.57 0.30
C ILE A 30 -15.71 1.56 0.17
N GLN A 31 -16.29 0.39 -0.12
CA GLN A 31 -17.73 0.16 -0.14
C GLN A 31 -18.06 -0.85 0.96
N THR A 32 -18.94 -0.50 1.89
CA THR A 32 -19.29 -1.37 3.00
C THR A 32 -20.73 -1.13 3.46
N ALA A 33 -21.42 -2.22 3.81
CA ALA A 33 -22.75 -2.20 4.39
C ALA A 33 -22.63 -2.65 5.85
N VAL A 34 -22.91 -1.75 6.79
CA VAL A 34 -22.84 -2.06 8.21
C VAL A 34 -24.06 -1.51 8.93
N GLU A 35 -24.64 -2.33 9.82
CA GLU A 35 -25.74 -1.97 10.71
C GLU A 35 -25.13 -1.59 12.08
N ILE A 36 -25.35 -0.36 12.52
CA ILE A 36 -24.76 0.22 13.73
C ILE A 36 -25.89 0.74 14.62
N LYS A 37 -25.85 0.46 15.93
CA LYS A 37 -26.82 1.04 16.86
C LYS A 37 -26.42 2.47 17.24
N SER A 38 -27.42 3.29 17.56
CA SER A 38 -27.19 4.69 17.96
C SER A 38 -26.23 4.78 19.15
N GLY A 39 -25.18 5.59 19.02
CA GLY A 39 -24.18 5.82 20.06
C GLY A 39 -23.04 4.79 20.11
N GLU A 40 -23.05 3.76 19.26
CA GLU A 40 -21.93 2.83 19.14
C GLU A 40 -20.90 3.35 18.11
N THR A 41 -19.61 3.16 18.42
CA THR A 41 -18.52 3.45 17.47
C THR A 41 -18.11 2.16 16.76
N LEU A 42 -18.23 2.16 15.44
CA LEU A 42 -17.77 1.06 14.61
C LEU A 42 -16.34 1.33 14.15
N VAL A 43 -15.45 0.38 14.43
CA VAL A 43 -14.11 0.33 13.82
C VAL A 43 -14.20 -0.54 12.57
N ILE A 44 -14.12 0.07 11.39
CA ILE A 44 -13.99 -0.68 10.15
C ILE A 44 -12.52 -1.07 10.04
N GLY A 45 -12.23 -2.30 10.44
CA GLY A 45 -10.87 -2.82 10.59
C GLY A 45 -10.01 -2.62 9.34
N GLY A 46 -9.01 -1.74 9.46
CA GLY A 46 -7.64 -1.93 8.99
C GLY A 46 -7.42 -2.49 7.59
N LEU A 47 -7.30 -1.66 6.56
CA LEU A 47 -6.60 -2.09 5.34
C LEU A 47 -5.10 -2.18 5.66
N LYS A 48 -4.63 -3.38 5.98
CA LYS A 48 -3.22 -3.68 6.23
C LYS A 48 -2.57 -4.09 4.91
N SER A 49 -1.73 -3.22 4.36
CA SER A 49 -0.93 -3.50 3.17
C SER A 49 0.50 -3.81 3.58
N SER A 50 1.03 -4.95 3.12
CA SER A 50 2.43 -5.33 3.29
C SER A 50 3.05 -5.56 1.92
N SER A 51 4.16 -4.87 1.64
CA SER A 51 4.94 -5.07 0.42
C SER A 51 6.35 -5.51 0.81
N LYS A 52 6.78 -6.65 0.25
CA LYS A 52 8.12 -7.19 0.45
C LYS A 52 8.83 -7.28 -0.89
N ASN A 53 9.85 -6.45 -1.08
CA ASN A 53 10.72 -6.47 -2.24
C ASN A 53 12.05 -7.10 -1.87
N VAL A 54 12.38 -8.22 -2.51
CA VAL A 54 13.68 -8.89 -2.35
C VAL A 54 14.44 -8.75 -3.66
N SER A 55 15.52 -7.97 -3.65
CA SER A 55 16.44 -7.82 -4.77
C SER A 55 17.72 -8.57 -4.48
N LYS A 56 18.15 -9.46 -5.38
CA LYS A 56 19.37 -10.26 -5.22
C LYS A 56 20.27 -10.06 -6.42
N THR A 57 21.40 -9.41 -6.20
CA THR A 57 22.46 -9.20 -7.19
C THR A 57 23.59 -10.21 -6.92
N LYS A 58 24.09 -10.88 -7.95
CA LYS A 58 25.19 -11.83 -7.81
C LYS A 58 26.18 -11.71 -8.97
N VAL A 59 27.46 -11.92 -8.69
CA VAL A 59 28.48 -12.05 -9.74
C VAL A 59 28.26 -13.37 -10.49
N PRO A 60 28.23 -13.37 -11.84
CA PRO A 60 28.14 -14.60 -12.63
C PRO A 60 29.28 -15.58 -12.27
N PHE A 61 28.99 -16.89 -12.26
CA PHE A 61 29.87 -17.98 -11.81
C PHE A 61 30.22 -17.96 -10.30
N LEU A 62 30.80 -16.88 -9.77
CA LEU A 62 31.30 -16.81 -8.39
C LEU A 62 30.18 -16.78 -7.32
N GLY A 63 29.05 -16.14 -7.63
CA GLY A 63 27.92 -16.01 -6.70
C GLY A 63 27.07 -17.26 -6.51
N SER A 64 27.42 -18.38 -7.15
CA SER A 64 26.69 -19.67 -7.02
C SER A 64 27.53 -20.76 -6.35
N ILE A 65 28.76 -20.45 -5.92
CA ILE A 65 29.62 -21.39 -5.19
C ILE A 65 29.03 -21.61 -3.79
N PRO A 66 28.76 -22.86 -3.36
CA PRO A 66 28.35 -23.15 -1.99
C PRO A 66 29.39 -22.63 -1.00
N VAL A 67 28.94 -22.08 0.14
CA VAL A 67 29.79 -21.47 1.19
C VAL A 67 30.45 -20.14 0.78
N LEU A 68 31.13 -20.05 -0.37
CA LEU A 68 31.88 -18.86 -0.80
C LEU A 68 31.03 -17.84 -1.58
N GLY A 69 29.93 -18.26 -2.18
CA GLY A 69 29.10 -17.41 -3.04
C GLY A 69 28.45 -16.22 -2.31
N LEU A 70 28.31 -16.31 -0.98
CA LEU A 70 27.76 -15.22 -0.15
C LEU A 70 28.63 -13.95 -0.20
N LEU A 71 29.96 -14.09 -0.34
CA LEU A 71 30.89 -12.96 -0.48
C LEU A 71 30.74 -12.22 -1.83
N PHE A 72 30.12 -12.86 -2.81
CA PHE A 72 29.91 -12.35 -4.17
C PHE A 72 28.43 -12.13 -4.51
N THR A 73 27.58 -12.10 -3.49
CA THR A 73 26.14 -11.81 -3.61
C THR A 73 25.76 -10.65 -2.70
N THR A 74 24.93 -9.75 -3.21
CA THR A 74 24.28 -8.69 -2.43
C THR A 74 22.79 -8.95 -2.44
N THR A 75 22.18 -9.07 -1.26
CA THR A 75 20.72 -9.19 -1.13
C THR A 75 20.21 -7.93 -0.44
N SER A 76 19.28 -7.24 -1.08
CA SER A 76 18.55 -6.11 -0.51
C SER A 76 17.11 -6.54 -0.24
N VAL A 77 16.65 -6.35 0.98
CA VAL A 77 15.28 -6.63 1.39
C VAL A 77 14.65 -5.32 1.83
N ILE A 78 13.61 -4.89 1.11
CA ILE A 78 12.82 -3.70 1.44
C ILE A 78 11.44 -4.19 1.85
N GLU A 79 11.05 -3.89 3.08
CA GLU A 79 9.74 -4.23 3.63
C GLU A 79 8.98 -2.94 3.95
N GLU A 80 7.80 -2.77 3.35
CA GLU A 80 6.93 -1.61 3.57
C GLU A 80 5.60 -2.09 4.15
N GLN A 81 5.25 -1.57 5.34
CA GLN A 81 3.99 -1.88 6.02
C GLN A 81 3.14 -0.61 6.14
N LYS A 82 1.91 -0.65 5.64
CA LYS A 82 0.93 0.45 5.71
C LYS A 82 -0.33 -0.02 6.42
N SER A 83 -0.76 0.73 7.43
CA SER A 83 -1.97 0.47 8.21
C SER A 83 -2.89 1.69 8.13
N LEU A 84 -4.14 1.49 7.75
CA LEU A 84 -5.16 2.55 7.71
C LEU A 84 -6.32 2.18 8.63
N PHE A 85 -6.64 3.04 9.59
CA PHE A 85 -7.77 2.87 10.51
C PHE A 85 -8.86 3.92 10.21
N LEU A 86 -10.12 3.48 10.24
CA LEU A 86 -11.28 4.34 10.05
C LEU A 86 -12.25 4.14 11.23
N PHE A 87 -12.56 5.25 11.90
CA PHE A 87 -13.49 5.30 13.03
C PHE A 87 -14.74 6.05 12.60
N ILE A 88 -15.91 5.41 12.76
CA ILE A 88 -17.20 6.02 12.46
C ILE A 88 -18.09 5.88 13.68
N THR A 89 -18.65 7.00 14.13
CA THR A 89 -19.62 7.07 15.23
C THR A 89 -20.92 7.63 14.69
N MET A 90 -22.04 6.93 14.93
CA MET A 90 -23.36 7.35 14.47
C MET A 90 -24.21 7.83 15.66
N GLU A 91 -24.84 8.99 15.51
CA GLU A 91 -25.78 9.55 16.50
C GLU A 91 -27.14 9.78 15.84
N ILE A 92 -28.21 9.25 16.46
CA ILE A 92 -29.58 9.54 16.04
C ILE A 92 -30.05 10.81 16.73
N VAL A 93 -30.35 11.85 15.94
CA VAL A 93 -30.97 13.09 16.42
C VAL A 93 -32.50 12.96 16.26
N LYS A 94 -33.25 13.24 17.33
CA LYS A 94 -34.72 13.11 17.38
C LYS A 94 -35.43 14.32 16.79
#